data_AF-A0AAV0PDM9-F1
#
_entry.id   AF-A0AAV0PDM9-F1
#
_cell.length_a   1.000
_cell.length_b   1.000
_cell.length_c   1.000
_cell.angle_alpha   90.00
_cell.angle_beta   90.00
_cell.angle_gamma   90.00
#
_symmetry.space_group_name_H-M   'P 1'
#
loop_
_entity.id
_entity.type
_entity.pdbx_description
1 polymer ?
#
loop_
_entity_poly.entity_id
_entity_poly.type
_entity_poly.pdbx_seq_one_letter_code
_entity_poly.pdbx_strand_id
1 'polypeptide(L)'
;MPKLPSYSPVLKNLTYIYENPLTKNGEFGGSDFGGYPTLAQRTDSFDIRESMSVHCGFVRGTRAGRNTGYDIDEVDLDAMDQCRGVVVMSAIFAAFDNIQQPSNISEYSKRTVCFFMFVDDETEAYLQNSGQLGESRKVGVWRIVLIHNPPYTDGRRTGKIPKLLAHRLFPNARYSIWIDGKLELVVDPYQILERHLWRKNATFAISRHYKRFDVFIEAEANKAAGKYDNASIDFQIEFYKKEGLTPYTLDKLPITSDVPEGCVVIREHVPISNLFACLWYNEVDRFTSRDQISFATVRDKIRAKTNWTVNMFLDCERRNFVVQKYHREVLEHMSPPPPLPLPPALPEMLPPPTIPQETPMRRGGVRRGRRVGARRHRKVVAGDREGEPIS
;
A
#
# COMPACT_ATOMS: atom_id res chain seq x y z
N MET A 1 -5.32 1.68 19.77
CA MET A 1 -3.86 1.61 19.61
C MET A 1 -3.22 1.43 20.98
N PRO A 2 -2.26 0.49 21.16
CA PRO A 2 -1.53 0.33 22.42
C PRO A 2 -0.84 1.63 22.85
N LYS A 3 -0.77 1.92 24.15
CA LYS A 3 -0.16 3.18 24.66
C LYS A 3 1.37 3.15 24.60
N LEU A 4 1.98 2.02 24.91
CA LEU A 4 3.43 1.84 24.94
C LEU A 4 3.91 1.10 23.68
N PRO A 5 5.10 1.43 23.13
CA PRO A 5 5.73 0.66 22.06
C PRO A 5 5.96 -0.80 22.45
N SER A 6 5.92 -1.70 21.47
CA SER A 6 6.28 -3.09 21.70
C SER A 6 7.76 -3.26 22.08
N TYR A 7 8.06 -4.34 22.78
CA TYR A 7 9.43 -4.69 23.16
C TYR A 7 10.30 -4.99 21.94
N SER A 8 11.51 -4.43 21.92
CA SER A 8 12.56 -4.74 20.95
C SER A 8 13.62 -5.64 21.62
N PRO A 9 13.77 -6.91 21.21
CA PRO A 9 14.75 -7.84 21.77
C PRO A 9 16.17 -7.45 21.36
N VAL A 10 17.08 -7.51 22.33
CA VAL A 10 18.50 -7.13 22.23
C VAL A 10 18.69 -5.64 21.90
N LEU A 11 18.29 -5.20 20.71
CA LEU A 11 18.47 -3.85 20.19
C LEU A 11 17.52 -2.83 20.85
N LYS A 12 18.09 -1.77 21.43
CA LYS A 12 17.37 -0.66 22.07
C LYS A 12 17.54 0.66 21.33
N ASN A 13 18.73 0.92 20.81
CA ASN A 13 19.03 2.14 20.09
C ASN A 13 19.55 1.83 18.68
N LEU A 14 18.84 2.32 17.67
CA LEU A 14 19.23 2.18 16.27
C LEU A 14 19.43 3.56 15.67
N THR A 15 20.65 3.82 15.24
CA THR A 15 21.03 5.02 14.49
C THR A 15 21.40 4.66 13.06
N TYR A 16 21.46 5.66 12.19
CA TYR A 16 21.73 5.47 10.78
C TYR A 16 23.00 6.17 10.37
N ILE A 17 23.76 5.51 9.49
CA ILE A 17 25.03 6.01 8.98
C ILE A 17 24.77 7.10 7.93
N TYR A 18 25.45 8.23 8.10
CA TYR A 18 25.57 9.31 7.13
C TYR A 18 27.03 9.44 6.72
N GLU A 19 27.32 9.45 5.43
CA GLU A 19 28.67 9.45 4.87
C GLU A 19 28.79 10.45 3.73
N ASN A 20 29.73 11.39 3.89
CA ASN A 20 30.13 12.32 2.85
C ASN A 20 31.60 12.75 3.09
N PRO A 21 32.58 12.37 2.24
CA PRO A 21 32.43 11.65 0.98
C PRO A 21 32.08 10.17 1.15
N LEU A 22 31.54 9.54 0.08
CA LEU A 22 31.29 8.09 0.06
C LEU A 22 32.58 7.31 -0.14
N THR A 23 32.71 6.18 0.56
CA THR A 23 33.88 5.31 0.44
C THR A 23 33.58 4.15 -0.52
N LYS A 24 34.09 4.23 -1.76
CA LYS A 24 33.94 3.15 -2.75
C LYS A 24 35.16 2.23 -2.72
N ASN A 25 35.06 1.12 -1.98
CA ASN A 25 36.16 0.17 -1.80
C ASN A 25 36.32 -0.85 -2.95
N GLY A 26 35.55 -0.72 -4.04
CA GLY A 26 35.62 -1.62 -5.20
C GLY A 26 34.96 -3.00 -4.99
N GLU A 27 34.46 -3.29 -3.79
CA GLU A 27 33.61 -4.47 -3.56
C GLU A 27 32.29 -4.38 -4.32
N PHE A 28 31.71 -5.53 -4.66
CA PHE A 28 30.49 -5.56 -5.48
C PHE A 28 29.25 -5.07 -4.71
N GLY A 29 28.35 -4.45 -5.46
CA GLY A 29 27.04 -4.01 -5.01
C GLY A 29 27.07 -2.74 -4.15
N GLY A 30 25.89 -2.35 -3.69
CA GLY A 30 25.65 -1.04 -3.09
C GLY A 30 25.43 0.04 -4.14
N SER A 31 24.98 1.20 -3.69
CA SER A 31 24.70 2.36 -4.53
C SER A 31 25.15 3.65 -3.86
N ASP A 32 25.19 4.76 -4.61
CA ASP A 32 25.40 6.09 -4.04
C ASP A 32 24.34 6.45 -2.98
N PHE A 33 23.14 5.88 -3.10
CA PHE A 33 22.06 6.04 -2.12
C PHE A 33 22.23 5.17 -0.87
N GLY A 34 22.74 3.94 -1.04
CA GLY A 34 22.96 2.97 0.03
C GLY A 34 24.32 3.07 0.73
N GLY A 35 25.30 3.76 0.13
CA GLY A 35 26.61 4.06 0.71
C GLY A 35 27.72 3.04 0.44
N TYR A 36 27.51 2.07 -0.44
CA TYR A 36 28.50 1.01 -0.75
C TYR A 36 29.09 0.29 0.48
N PRO A 37 28.26 -0.20 1.44
CA PRO A 37 28.79 -0.91 2.59
C PRO A 37 29.63 -2.10 2.13
N THR A 38 30.76 -2.36 2.78
CA THR A 38 31.58 -3.56 2.52
C THR A 38 30.88 -4.82 3.01
N LEU A 39 31.34 -6.00 2.57
CA LEU A 39 30.90 -7.29 3.09
C LEU A 39 31.20 -7.44 4.58
N ALA A 40 32.30 -6.84 5.07
CA ALA A 40 32.60 -6.79 6.50
C ALA A 40 31.56 -5.95 7.26
N GLN A 41 31.23 -4.74 6.79
CA GLN A 41 30.19 -3.91 7.39
C GLN A 41 28.81 -4.57 7.32
N ARG A 42 28.49 -5.24 6.20
CA ARG A 42 27.28 -6.06 6.07
C ARG A 42 27.24 -7.14 7.15
N THR A 43 28.33 -7.89 7.32
CA THR A 43 28.41 -8.97 8.30
C THR A 43 28.25 -8.44 9.73
N ASP A 44 28.94 -7.34 10.07
CA ASP A 44 28.83 -6.66 11.37
C ASP A 44 27.41 -6.16 11.66
N SER A 45 26.66 -5.75 10.64
CA SER A 45 25.26 -5.32 10.80
C SER A 45 24.29 -6.44 11.19
N PHE A 46 24.68 -7.72 11.01
CA PHE A 46 23.94 -8.87 11.52
C PHE A 46 24.38 -9.30 12.92
N ASP A 47 25.41 -8.68 13.51
CA ASP A 47 25.77 -8.87 14.91
C ASP A 47 25.03 -7.87 15.79
N ILE A 48 23.81 -8.27 16.19
CA ILE A 48 22.84 -7.39 16.84
C ILE A 48 23.30 -7.07 18.25
N ARG A 49 23.55 -5.78 18.48
CA ARG A 49 23.98 -5.19 19.76
C ARG A 49 22.85 -4.34 20.34
N GLU A 50 22.99 -3.95 21.61
CA GLU A 50 22.02 -3.08 22.28
C GLU A 50 21.90 -1.70 21.61
N SER A 51 23.03 -1.19 21.09
CA SER A 51 23.10 0.02 20.30
C SER A 51 23.92 -0.23 19.04
N MET A 52 23.44 0.18 17.86
CA MET A 52 24.18 0.06 16.62
C MET A 52 23.83 1.15 15.61
N SER A 53 24.79 1.47 14.74
CA SER A 53 24.60 2.31 13.57
C SER A 53 24.65 1.44 12.32
N VAL A 54 23.70 1.61 11.40
CA VAL A 54 23.64 0.81 10.16
C VAL A 54 23.44 1.70 8.92
N HIS A 55 23.98 1.23 7.79
CA HIS A 55 23.58 1.72 6.48
C HIS A 55 22.10 1.36 6.28
N CYS A 56 21.28 2.31 5.83
CA CYS A 56 19.84 2.11 5.68
C CYS A 56 19.24 3.09 4.67
N GLY A 57 19.91 3.23 3.52
CA GLY A 57 19.62 4.28 2.54
C GLY A 57 19.84 5.69 3.10
N PHE A 58 19.65 6.70 2.25
CA PHE A 58 19.78 8.11 2.62
C PHE A 58 21.11 8.44 3.33
N VAL A 59 22.21 7.88 2.82
CA VAL A 59 23.53 8.04 3.46
C VAL A 59 24.11 9.44 3.24
N ARG A 60 23.68 10.14 2.18
CA ARG A 60 24.00 11.54 1.94
C ARG A 60 22.98 12.45 2.61
N GLY A 61 23.28 13.74 2.64
CA GLY A 61 22.40 14.74 3.25
C GLY A 61 22.38 14.65 4.78
N THR A 62 21.44 15.38 5.38
CA THR A 62 21.29 15.46 6.85
C THR A 62 20.00 14.80 7.34
N ARG A 63 19.09 14.47 6.41
CA ARG A 63 17.77 13.89 6.66
C ARG A 63 17.30 13.15 5.42
N ALA A 64 16.59 12.03 5.62
CA ALA A 64 15.94 11.31 4.52
C ALA A 64 15.03 12.24 3.72
N GLY A 65 15.17 12.24 2.40
CA GLY A 65 14.41 13.10 1.51
C GLY A 65 15.01 14.49 1.24
N ARG A 66 16.13 14.88 1.87
CA ARG A 66 16.76 16.19 1.66
C ARG A 66 18.22 16.05 1.21
N ASN A 67 18.48 16.28 -0.07
CA ASN A 67 19.81 16.16 -0.71
C ASN A 67 20.42 14.76 -0.54
N THR A 68 19.59 13.74 -0.75
CA THR A 68 19.90 12.32 -0.57
C THR A 68 19.96 11.55 -1.89
N GLY A 69 19.54 12.15 -3.01
CA GLY A 69 19.29 11.41 -4.25
C GLY A 69 18.01 10.59 -4.20
N TYR A 70 17.01 11.11 -3.49
CA TYR A 70 15.61 10.69 -3.44
C TYR A 70 14.91 11.87 -2.76
N ASP A 71 14.91 13.01 -3.45
CA ASP A 71 14.63 14.29 -2.84
C ASP A 71 13.14 14.60 -2.87
N ILE A 72 12.64 15.18 -1.79
CA ILE A 72 11.22 15.44 -1.55
C ILE A 72 11.06 16.92 -1.25
N ASP A 73 10.00 17.53 -1.78
CA ASP A 73 9.64 18.91 -1.48
C ASP A 73 9.53 19.15 0.03
N GLU A 74 10.02 20.30 0.50
CA GLU A 74 9.99 20.67 1.92
C GLU A 74 8.58 20.64 2.52
N VAL A 75 7.58 21.05 1.74
CA VAL A 75 6.16 21.03 2.16
C VAL A 75 5.66 19.60 2.40
N ASP A 76 6.18 18.62 1.66
CA ASP A 76 5.85 17.21 1.86
C ASP A 76 6.65 16.61 3.01
N LEU A 77 7.94 16.95 3.16
CA LEU A 77 8.75 16.57 4.33
C LEU A 77 8.12 17.05 5.65
N ASP A 78 7.58 18.26 5.68
CA ASP A 78 6.87 18.81 6.83
C ASP A 78 5.56 18.03 7.11
N ALA A 79 4.81 17.71 6.05
CA ALA A 79 3.58 16.91 6.19
C ALA A 79 3.88 15.48 6.68
N MET A 80 4.99 14.89 6.25
CA MET A 80 5.44 13.57 6.67
C MET A 80 5.87 13.57 8.15
N ASP A 81 6.56 14.61 8.63
CA ASP A 81 6.92 14.77 10.04
C ASP A 81 5.72 14.91 10.97
N GLN A 82 4.65 15.54 10.48
CA GLN A 82 3.41 15.71 11.25
C GLN A 82 2.64 14.40 11.41
N CYS A 83 2.96 13.36 10.65
CA CYS A 83 2.32 12.06 10.78
C CYS A 83 2.86 11.27 11.98
N ARG A 84 2.14 11.32 13.12
CA ARG A 84 2.59 10.71 14.40
C ARG A 84 2.00 9.33 14.71
N GLY A 85 0.94 8.95 14.01
CA GLY A 85 0.15 7.76 14.33
C GLY A 85 0.42 6.61 13.38
N VAL A 86 -0.50 6.46 12.42
CA VAL A 86 -0.45 5.45 11.38
C VAL A 86 -0.27 6.14 10.05
N VAL A 87 0.65 5.64 9.25
CA VAL A 87 0.78 6.03 7.85
C VAL A 87 0.46 4.84 6.96
N VAL A 88 -0.41 5.05 5.98
CA VAL A 88 -0.61 4.14 4.86
C VAL A 88 0.12 4.73 3.67
N MET A 89 0.90 3.91 2.98
CA MET A 89 1.76 4.35 1.90
C MET A 89 1.75 3.38 0.72
N SER A 90 1.85 3.95 -0.46
CA SER A 90 1.98 3.26 -1.74
C SER A 90 2.93 4.05 -2.64
N ALA A 91 3.36 3.46 -3.74
CA ALA A 91 4.08 4.19 -4.78
C ALA A 91 3.74 3.67 -6.18
N ILE A 92 3.82 4.58 -7.15
CA ILE A 92 3.69 4.29 -8.57
C ILE A 92 4.81 5.05 -9.28
N PHE A 93 5.69 4.31 -9.96
CA PHE A 93 6.80 4.86 -10.74
C PHE A 93 6.63 4.41 -12.20
N ALA A 94 7.13 5.21 -13.15
CA ALA A 94 7.02 5.00 -14.59
C ALA A 94 5.56 4.79 -15.05
N ALA A 95 4.62 5.43 -14.35
CA ALA A 95 3.18 5.33 -14.53
C ALA A 95 2.67 3.87 -14.66
N PHE A 96 3.32 2.93 -13.96
CA PHE A 96 3.13 1.50 -14.16
C PHE A 96 1.72 0.99 -13.81
N ASP A 97 1.07 1.66 -12.85
CA ASP A 97 -0.25 1.31 -12.31
C ASP A 97 -1.17 2.54 -12.29
N ASN A 98 -2.48 2.29 -12.21
CA ASN A 98 -3.46 3.33 -11.91
C ASN A 98 -3.60 3.49 -10.38
N ILE A 99 -3.79 4.72 -9.91
CA ILE A 99 -4.04 4.98 -8.48
C ILE A 99 -5.31 4.27 -8.03
N GLN A 100 -5.18 3.42 -7.00
CA GLN A 100 -6.30 2.78 -6.33
C GLN A 100 -6.69 3.57 -5.09
N GLN A 101 -7.96 3.97 -4.98
CA GLN A 101 -8.48 4.67 -3.80
C GLN A 101 -8.85 3.67 -2.70
N PRO A 102 -8.34 3.85 -1.46
CA PRO A 102 -8.85 3.12 -0.31
C PRO A 102 -10.37 3.26 -0.19
N SER A 103 -11.05 2.14 0.00
CA SER A 103 -12.48 2.07 0.27
C SER A 103 -12.73 1.57 1.71
N ASN A 104 -13.95 1.81 2.22
CA ASN A 104 -14.37 1.44 3.58
C ASN A 104 -13.48 2.01 4.71
N ILE A 105 -12.91 3.20 4.50
CA ILE A 105 -12.15 3.91 5.54
C ILE A 105 -13.11 4.69 6.43
N SER A 106 -13.03 4.48 7.73
CA SER A 106 -13.88 5.18 8.69
C SER A 106 -13.58 6.68 8.75
N GLU A 107 -14.57 7.48 9.15
CA GLU A 107 -14.38 8.94 9.37
C GLU A 107 -13.34 9.25 10.46
N TYR A 108 -13.13 8.32 11.40
CA TYR A 108 -12.03 8.43 12.35
C TYR A 108 -10.68 8.28 11.65
N SER A 109 -10.50 7.21 10.87
CA SER A 109 -9.25 6.94 10.15
C SER A 109 -8.93 7.98 9.09
N LYS A 110 -9.92 8.54 8.38
CA LYS A 110 -9.71 9.66 7.46
C LYS A 110 -9.10 10.90 8.14
N ARG A 111 -9.29 11.06 9.45
CA ARG A 111 -8.75 12.19 10.24
C ARG A 111 -7.43 11.86 10.93
N THR A 112 -7.19 10.60 11.29
CA THR A 112 -6.07 10.21 12.14
C THR A 112 -4.99 9.37 11.44
N VAL A 113 -5.29 8.83 10.26
CA VAL A 113 -4.35 8.08 9.43
C VAL A 113 -3.88 8.96 8.27
N CYS A 114 -2.57 9.00 8.04
CA CYS A 114 -2.01 9.73 6.91
C CYS A 114 -1.90 8.79 5.70
N PHE A 115 -2.31 9.27 4.52
CA PHE A 115 -2.25 8.50 3.27
C PHE A 115 -1.30 9.19 2.30
N PHE A 116 -0.22 8.52 1.94
CA PHE A 116 0.83 9.06 1.07
C PHE A 116 1.06 8.15 -0.14
N MET A 117 1.17 8.75 -1.33
CA MET A 117 1.50 8.06 -2.57
C MET A 117 2.75 8.70 -3.16
N PHE A 118 3.82 7.92 -3.30
CA PHE A 118 5.07 8.39 -3.90
C PHE A 118 5.04 8.18 -5.42
N VAL A 119 5.43 9.20 -6.18
CA VAL A 119 5.42 9.19 -7.64
C VAL A 119 6.69 9.82 -8.21
N ASP A 120 7.07 9.45 -9.44
CA ASP A 120 8.07 10.19 -10.24
C ASP A 120 7.40 11.19 -11.18
N ASP A 121 8.24 12.00 -11.85
CA ASP A 121 7.82 13.02 -12.81
C ASP A 121 6.91 12.46 -13.91
N GLU A 122 7.21 11.25 -14.42
CA GLU A 122 6.40 10.61 -15.46
C GLU A 122 4.98 10.29 -14.96
N THR A 123 4.88 9.71 -13.77
CA THR A 123 3.59 9.39 -13.15
C THR A 123 2.84 10.66 -12.78
N GLU A 124 3.51 11.68 -12.26
CA GLU A 124 2.87 12.97 -11.94
C GLU A 124 2.29 13.63 -13.20
N ALA A 125 3.08 13.72 -14.28
CA ALA A 125 2.62 14.27 -15.55
C ALA A 125 1.41 13.50 -16.10
N TYR A 126 1.41 12.16 -16.00
CA TYR A 126 0.25 11.34 -16.36
C TYR A 126 -1.00 11.70 -15.53
N LEU A 127 -0.86 11.89 -14.21
CA LEU A 127 -1.97 12.25 -13.33
C LEU A 127 -2.52 13.65 -13.62
N GLN A 128 -1.65 14.60 -13.95
CA GLN A 128 -2.05 15.95 -14.37
C GLN A 128 -2.80 15.91 -15.70
N ASN A 129 -2.24 15.23 -16.70
CA ASN A 129 -2.83 15.12 -18.05
C ASN A 129 -4.17 14.38 -18.05
N SER A 130 -4.37 13.42 -17.15
CA SER A 130 -5.65 12.72 -16.96
C SER A 130 -6.66 13.48 -16.11
N GLY A 131 -6.30 14.66 -15.60
CA GLY A 131 -7.16 15.48 -14.73
C GLY A 131 -7.39 14.90 -13.33
N GLN A 132 -6.62 13.89 -12.93
CA GLN A 132 -6.73 13.27 -11.60
C GLN A 132 -6.03 14.09 -10.52
N LEU A 133 -4.91 14.73 -10.87
CA LEU A 133 -4.12 15.57 -9.96
C LEU A 133 -4.41 17.05 -10.24
N GLY A 134 -5.12 17.69 -9.30
CA GLY A 134 -5.35 19.14 -9.31
C GLY A 134 -4.38 19.90 -8.38
N GLU A 135 -4.64 21.19 -8.17
CA GLU A 135 -3.81 22.10 -7.37
C GLU A 135 -3.62 21.65 -5.90
N SER A 136 -4.54 20.84 -5.38
CA SER A 136 -4.48 20.35 -3.99
C SER A 136 -3.36 19.34 -3.70
N ARG A 137 -2.62 18.89 -4.73
CA ARG A 137 -1.61 17.81 -4.65
C ARG A 137 -2.15 16.52 -4.00
N LYS A 138 -3.45 16.29 -4.16
CA LYS A 138 -4.15 15.11 -3.66
C LYS A 138 -4.92 14.43 -4.77
N VAL A 139 -4.99 13.10 -4.68
CA VAL A 139 -5.91 12.27 -5.47
C VAL A 139 -6.74 11.47 -4.49
N GLY A 140 -7.99 11.87 -4.28
CA GLY A 140 -8.85 11.33 -3.22
C GLY A 140 -8.24 11.51 -1.84
N VAL A 141 -8.02 10.41 -1.09
CA VAL A 141 -7.38 10.47 0.24
C VAL A 141 -5.86 10.57 0.17
N TRP A 142 -5.25 10.19 -0.95
CA TRP A 142 -3.81 10.18 -1.12
C TRP A 142 -3.27 11.61 -1.24
N ARG A 143 -2.29 11.94 -0.41
CA ARG A 143 -1.35 13.02 -0.69
C ARG A 143 -0.29 12.50 -1.65
N ILE A 144 -0.12 13.17 -2.78
CA ILE A 144 0.90 12.83 -3.76
C ILE A 144 2.21 13.47 -3.34
N VAL A 145 3.28 12.67 -3.33
CA VAL A 145 4.64 13.12 -3.04
C VAL A 145 5.49 12.84 -4.26
N LEU A 146 5.93 13.91 -4.92
CA LEU A 146 6.86 13.83 -6.04
C LEU A 146 8.26 13.51 -5.53
N ILE A 147 8.92 12.55 -6.17
CA ILE A 147 10.30 12.17 -5.89
C ILE A 147 11.20 12.75 -6.97
N HIS A 148 12.06 13.66 -6.55
CA HIS A 148 13.12 14.22 -7.38
C HIS A 148 14.38 13.35 -7.29
N ASN A 149 15.15 13.31 -8.37
CA ASN A 149 16.44 12.60 -8.43
C ASN A 149 16.38 11.14 -7.96
N PRO A 150 15.50 10.27 -8.50
CA PRO A 150 15.41 8.89 -8.05
C PRO A 150 16.76 8.17 -8.21
N PRO A 151 17.20 7.39 -7.21
CA PRO A 151 18.58 6.89 -7.16
C PRO A 151 18.83 5.70 -8.09
N TYR A 152 17.78 5.15 -8.69
CA TYR A 152 17.85 3.98 -9.56
C TYR A 152 17.07 4.22 -10.84
N THR A 153 17.57 3.64 -11.93
CA THR A 153 16.87 3.59 -13.22
C THR A 153 15.67 2.64 -13.20
N ASP A 154 15.72 1.57 -12.39
CA ASP A 154 14.60 0.65 -12.21
C ASP A 154 13.59 1.22 -11.20
N GLY A 155 12.44 1.70 -11.69
CA GLY A 155 11.34 2.19 -10.85
C GLY A 155 10.85 1.17 -9.82
N ARG A 156 11.00 -0.15 -10.08
CA ARG A 156 10.66 -1.18 -9.08
C ARG A 156 11.63 -1.19 -7.91
N ARG A 157 12.91 -0.91 -8.15
CA ARG A 157 13.94 -0.75 -7.12
C ARG A 157 13.70 0.54 -6.32
N THR A 158 13.41 1.64 -7.01
CA THR A 158 13.01 2.92 -6.39
C THR A 158 11.78 2.74 -5.49
N GLY A 159 10.78 1.98 -5.93
CA GLY A 159 9.60 1.62 -5.13
C GLY A 159 9.89 0.83 -3.85
N LYS A 160 11.08 0.23 -3.70
CA LYS A 160 11.49 -0.43 -2.45
C LYS A 160 11.86 0.55 -1.35
N ILE A 161 12.20 1.80 -1.68
CA ILE A 161 12.54 2.84 -0.72
C ILE A 161 11.35 3.14 0.20
N PRO A 162 10.17 3.60 -0.28
CA PRO A 162 9.05 3.87 0.60
C PRO A 162 8.49 2.60 1.25
N LYS A 163 8.61 1.45 0.59
CA LYS A 163 8.22 0.14 1.13
C LYS A 163 9.01 -0.30 2.36
N LEU A 164 10.34 -0.27 2.29
CA LEU A 164 11.22 -0.85 3.32
C LEU A 164 11.70 0.23 4.30
N LEU A 165 11.93 1.45 3.82
CA LEU A 165 12.50 2.56 4.58
C LEU A 165 11.45 3.55 5.10
N ALA A 166 10.20 3.11 5.26
CA ALA A 166 9.11 3.92 5.82
C ALA A 166 9.49 4.63 7.15
N HIS A 167 10.25 3.99 8.02
CA HIS A 167 10.70 4.55 9.30
C HIS A 167 11.77 5.65 9.14
N ARG A 168 12.49 5.68 8.02
CA ARG A 168 13.40 6.79 7.67
C ARG A 168 12.61 7.99 7.15
N LEU A 169 11.59 7.74 6.33
CA LEU A 169 10.74 8.75 5.72
C LEU A 169 9.74 9.38 6.71
N PHE A 170 9.18 8.59 7.61
CA PHE A 170 8.19 9.02 8.60
C PHE A 170 8.73 8.80 10.02
N PRO A 171 9.72 9.59 10.47
CA PRO A 171 10.42 9.33 11.74
C PRO A 171 9.51 9.44 12.97
N ASN A 172 8.38 10.15 12.86
CA ASN A 172 7.42 10.31 13.95
C ASN A 172 6.24 9.34 13.89
N ALA A 173 6.08 8.59 12.79
CA ALA A 173 4.99 7.63 12.68
C ALA A 173 5.30 6.39 13.53
N ARG A 174 4.30 5.87 14.21
CA ARG A 174 4.47 4.65 15.02
C ARG A 174 4.20 3.38 14.24
N TYR A 175 3.28 3.43 13.29
CA TYR A 175 2.91 2.29 12.47
C TYR A 175 2.89 2.67 10.98
N SER A 176 3.29 1.74 10.13
CA SER A 176 3.18 1.87 8.67
C SER A 176 2.46 0.67 8.07
N ILE A 177 1.61 0.93 7.08
CA ILE A 177 1.05 -0.08 6.17
C ILE A 177 1.50 0.28 4.76
N TRP A 178 2.42 -0.51 4.21
CA TRP A 178 2.75 -0.46 2.78
C TRP A 178 1.74 -1.26 1.98
N ILE A 179 1.34 -0.73 0.83
CA ILE A 179 0.43 -1.36 -0.13
C ILE A 179 1.02 -1.13 -1.53
N ASP A 180 1.21 -2.19 -2.32
CA ASP A 180 1.64 -2.05 -3.72
C ASP A 180 0.58 -1.29 -4.55
N GLY A 181 1.02 -0.48 -5.52
CA GLY A 181 0.15 0.41 -6.30
C GLY A 181 -1.02 -0.27 -7.03
N LYS A 182 -0.87 -1.55 -7.41
CA LYS A 182 -1.95 -2.37 -8.01
C LYS A 182 -3.07 -2.77 -7.06
N LEU A 183 -2.95 -2.51 -5.76
CA LEU A 183 -3.88 -2.98 -4.74
C LEU A 183 -4.78 -1.85 -4.23
N GLU A 184 -6.06 -2.15 -4.11
CA GLU A 184 -7.04 -1.34 -3.40
C GLU A 184 -7.12 -1.80 -1.93
N LEU A 185 -6.96 -0.88 -0.98
CA LEU A 185 -7.24 -1.13 0.44
C LEU A 185 -8.75 -1.09 0.69
N VAL A 186 -9.33 -2.17 1.20
CA VAL A 186 -10.80 -2.29 1.36
C VAL A 186 -11.26 -2.44 2.81
N VAL A 187 -10.33 -2.32 3.76
CA VAL A 187 -10.57 -2.43 5.21
C VAL A 187 -9.81 -1.33 5.94
N ASP A 188 -10.40 -0.83 7.02
CA ASP A 188 -9.83 0.24 7.84
C ASP A 188 -8.44 -0.11 8.41
N PRO A 189 -7.43 0.78 8.31
CA PRO A 189 -6.07 0.56 8.79
C PRO A 189 -5.97 0.08 10.24
N TYR A 190 -6.82 0.58 11.14
CA TYR A 190 -6.75 0.16 12.55
C TYR A 190 -7.18 -1.30 12.76
N GLN A 191 -8.13 -1.79 11.97
CA GLN A 191 -8.55 -3.20 12.02
C GLN A 191 -7.43 -4.12 11.53
N ILE A 192 -6.69 -3.68 10.51
CA ILE A 192 -5.53 -4.41 9.98
C ILE A 192 -4.42 -4.49 11.04
N LEU A 193 -4.10 -3.36 11.67
CA LEU A 193 -3.11 -3.31 12.76
C LEU A 193 -3.53 -4.18 13.94
N GLU A 194 -4.80 -4.13 14.35
CA GLU A 194 -5.32 -4.95 15.44
C GLU A 194 -5.14 -6.44 15.14
N ARG A 195 -5.58 -6.88 13.95
CA ARG A 195 -5.57 -8.29 13.56
C ARG A 195 -4.16 -8.84 13.39
N HIS A 196 -3.27 -8.09 12.74
CA HIS A 196 -1.98 -8.63 12.28
C HIS A 196 -0.80 -8.27 13.19
N LEU A 197 -0.91 -7.21 14.01
CA LEU A 197 0.14 -6.85 14.97
C LEU A 197 -0.34 -7.06 16.40
N TRP A 198 -1.36 -6.31 16.85
CA TRP A 198 -1.69 -6.22 18.27
C TRP A 198 -2.16 -7.54 18.88
N ARG A 199 -3.10 -8.25 18.22
CA ARG A 199 -3.57 -9.57 18.68
C ARG A 199 -2.53 -10.67 18.56
N LYS A 200 -1.47 -10.44 17.76
CA LYS A 200 -0.39 -11.38 17.53
C LYS A 200 0.86 -11.07 18.36
N ASN A 201 0.84 -9.98 19.12
CA ASN A 201 2.01 -9.45 19.83
C ASN A 201 3.25 -9.36 18.90
N ALA A 202 3.03 -8.88 17.67
CA ALA A 202 4.04 -8.81 16.63
C ALA A 202 4.30 -7.35 16.22
N THR A 203 5.55 -7.06 15.83
CA THR A 203 5.96 -5.73 15.36
C THR A 203 6.12 -5.63 13.85
N PHE A 204 6.03 -6.77 13.16
CA PHE A 204 6.12 -6.88 11.71
C PHE A 204 5.22 -8.02 11.25
N ALA A 205 4.38 -7.75 10.24
CA ALA A 205 3.52 -8.75 9.63
C ALA A 205 3.53 -8.63 8.12
N ILE A 206 3.56 -9.78 7.47
CA ILE A 206 3.63 -9.92 6.01
C ILE A 206 2.98 -11.23 5.60
N SER A 207 2.28 -11.28 4.47
CA SER A 207 1.72 -12.54 4.00
C SER A 207 2.80 -13.40 3.37
N ARG A 208 2.71 -14.72 3.56
CA ARG A 208 3.43 -15.65 2.69
C ARG A 208 2.92 -15.56 1.26
N HIS A 209 3.80 -15.82 0.31
CA HIS A 209 3.43 -15.89 -1.09
C HIS A 209 2.44 -17.04 -1.34
N TYR A 210 1.51 -16.89 -2.29
CA TYR A 210 0.35 -17.80 -2.40
C TYR A 210 0.65 -19.19 -2.97
N LYS A 211 1.80 -19.37 -3.63
CA LYS A 211 2.13 -20.62 -4.35
C LYS A 211 3.53 -21.16 -4.03
N ARG A 212 4.51 -20.27 -4.02
CA ARG A 212 5.93 -20.57 -3.78
C ARG A 212 6.27 -20.24 -2.33
N PHE A 213 6.89 -21.20 -1.63
CA PHE A 213 7.27 -21.07 -0.21
C PHE A 213 8.77 -21.23 0.03
N ASP A 214 9.50 -21.67 -0.98
CA ASP A 214 10.94 -21.89 -0.96
C ASP A 214 11.62 -20.83 -1.84
N VAL A 215 12.68 -20.21 -1.32
CA VAL A 215 13.42 -19.13 -1.96
C VAL A 215 14.11 -19.55 -3.26
N PHE A 216 14.57 -20.79 -3.36
CA PHE A 216 15.18 -21.32 -4.60
C PHE A 216 14.12 -21.52 -5.67
N ILE A 217 12.93 -22.00 -5.29
CA ILE A 217 11.78 -22.07 -6.22
C ILE A 217 11.36 -20.66 -6.68
N GLU A 218 11.37 -19.67 -5.78
CA GLU A 218 11.10 -18.27 -6.14
C GLU A 218 12.14 -17.73 -7.12
N ALA A 219 13.42 -18.02 -6.94
CA ALA A 219 14.48 -17.60 -7.84
C ALA A 219 14.29 -18.16 -9.25
N GLU A 220 14.04 -19.48 -9.37
CA GLU A 220 13.74 -20.11 -10.67
C GLU A 220 12.50 -19.50 -11.33
N ALA A 221 11.46 -19.20 -10.56
CA ALA A 221 10.26 -18.55 -11.09
C ALA A 221 10.53 -17.11 -11.58
N ASN A 222 11.40 -16.35 -10.90
CA ASN A 222 11.80 -15.02 -11.36
C ASN A 222 12.59 -15.10 -12.66
N LYS A 223 13.52 -16.05 -12.79
CA LYS A 223 14.27 -16.29 -14.03
C LYS A 223 13.35 -16.67 -15.19
N ALA A 224 12.48 -17.66 -14.98
CA ALA A 224 11.54 -18.12 -15.99
C ALA A 224 10.58 -17.01 -16.47
N ALA A 225 10.21 -16.09 -15.58
CA ALA A 225 9.33 -14.97 -15.91
C ALA A 225 10.08 -13.71 -16.40
N GLY A 226 11.38 -13.79 -16.66
CA GLY A 226 12.19 -12.67 -17.17
C GLY A 226 12.20 -11.46 -16.24
N LYS A 227 12.11 -11.70 -14.93
CA LYS A 227 11.87 -10.67 -13.93
C LYS A 227 13.16 -9.91 -13.55
N TYR A 228 14.31 -10.51 -13.73
CA TYR A 228 15.61 -9.86 -13.60
C TYR A 228 16.61 -10.65 -14.45
N ASP A 229 17.80 -10.11 -14.67
CA ASP A 229 18.88 -10.86 -15.30
C ASP A 229 19.15 -12.17 -14.55
N ASN A 230 19.20 -13.29 -15.28
CA ASN A 230 19.31 -14.62 -14.71
C ASN A 230 20.64 -14.82 -13.98
N ALA A 231 21.74 -14.34 -14.55
CA ALA A 231 23.07 -14.47 -13.95
C ALA A 231 23.16 -13.71 -12.62
N SER A 232 22.51 -12.54 -12.53
CA SER A 232 22.40 -11.77 -11.29
C SER A 232 21.59 -12.49 -10.20
N ILE A 233 20.50 -13.17 -10.57
CA ILE A 233 19.71 -14.01 -9.64
C ILE A 233 20.55 -15.20 -9.17
N ASP A 234 21.22 -15.90 -10.09
CA ASP A 234 22.05 -17.06 -9.76
C ASP A 234 23.19 -16.65 -8.81
N PHE A 235 23.85 -15.53 -9.09
CA PHE A 235 24.88 -14.98 -8.21
C PHE A 235 24.35 -14.70 -6.79
N GLN A 236 23.18 -14.06 -6.67
CA GLN A 236 22.56 -13.79 -5.36
C GLN A 236 22.24 -15.09 -4.60
N ILE A 237 21.67 -16.08 -5.28
CA ILE A 237 21.31 -17.36 -4.67
C ILE A 237 22.56 -18.14 -4.23
N GLU A 238 23.59 -18.23 -5.08
CA GLU A 238 24.82 -18.92 -4.73
C GLU A 238 25.57 -18.21 -3.59
N PHE A 239 25.50 -16.88 -3.53
CA PHE A 239 26.00 -16.13 -2.38
C PHE A 239 25.29 -16.54 -1.10
N TYR A 240 23.95 -16.59 -1.09
CA TYR A 240 23.19 -16.98 0.10
C TYR A 240 23.37 -18.45 0.49
N LYS A 241 23.49 -19.37 -0.48
CA LYS A 241 23.82 -20.78 -0.20
C LYS A 241 25.15 -20.92 0.52
N LYS A 242 26.18 -20.20 0.05
CA LYS A 242 27.51 -20.15 0.70
C LYS A 242 27.43 -19.60 2.12
N GLU A 243 26.49 -18.70 2.40
CA GLU A 243 26.21 -18.18 3.74
C GLU A 243 25.29 -19.09 4.59
N GLY A 244 24.89 -20.26 4.09
CA GLY A 244 24.11 -21.25 4.82
C GLY A 244 22.60 -21.18 4.63
N LEU A 245 22.10 -20.45 3.61
CA LEU A 245 20.68 -20.51 3.26
C LEU A 245 20.35 -21.91 2.72
N THR A 246 19.40 -22.57 3.37
CA THR A 246 18.92 -23.93 3.02
C THR A 246 17.46 -23.90 2.55
N PRO A 247 17.01 -24.95 1.83
CA PRO A 247 15.63 -25.03 1.36
C PRO A 247 14.64 -24.88 2.52
N TYR A 248 13.45 -24.42 2.21
CA TYR A 248 12.39 -24.33 3.19
C TYR A 248 12.01 -25.74 3.69
N THR A 249 11.99 -25.93 5.00
CA THR A 249 11.50 -27.13 5.68
C THR A 249 10.57 -26.75 6.83
N LEU A 250 9.81 -27.72 7.35
CA LEU A 250 8.94 -27.50 8.52
C LEU A 250 9.73 -27.19 9.80
N ASP A 251 11.04 -27.39 9.82
CA ASP A 251 11.90 -27.02 10.96
C ASP A 251 11.97 -25.50 11.15
N LYS A 252 11.63 -24.71 10.12
CA LYS A 252 11.58 -23.24 10.17
C LYS A 252 10.33 -22.70 10.88
N LEU A 253 9.42 -23.57 11.33
CA LEU A 253 8.25 -23.16 12.12
C LEU A 253 8.65 -22.29 13.33
N PRO A 254 7.80 -21.32 13.73
CA PRO A 254 6.43 -21.06 13.25
C PRO A 254 6.36 -20.32 11.89
N ILE A 255 7.48 -20.00 11.26
CA ILE A 255 7.48 -19.37 9.95
C ILE A 255 7.17 -20.40 8.87
N THR A 256 6.13 -20.14 8.09
CA THR A 256 5.54 -21.10 7.14
C THR A 256 6.01 -20.96 5.69
N SER A 257 6.95 -20.05 5.44
CA SER A 257 7.49 -19.77 4.10
C SER A 257 8.77 -18.94 4.17
N ASP A 258 9.70 -19.17 3.25
CA ASP A 258 10.85 -18.30 2.96
C ASP A 258 10.49 -17.12 2.06
N VAL A 259 9.34 -17.21 1.38
CA VAL A 259 8.93 -16.27 0.34
C VAL A 259 7.72 -15.48 0.83
N PRO A 260 7.85 -14.16 1.05
CA PRO A 260 6.71 -13.29 1.28
C PRO A 260 6.03 -12.96 -0.05
N GLU A 261 4.72 -12.65 -0.02
CA GLU A 261 4.08 -12.02 -1.18
C GLU A 261 4.62 -10.59 -1.38
N GLY A 262 4.95 -9.92 -0.28
CA GLY A 262 5.57 -8.60 -0.30
C GLY A 262 4.65 -7.45 -0.69
N CYS A 263 3.48 -7.68 -1.28
CA CYS A 263 2.63 -6.59 -1.76
C CYS A 263 1.89 -5.79 -0.67
N VAL A 264 1.94 -6.29 0.57
CA VAL A 264 1.53 -5.55 1.77
C VAL A 264 2.56 -5.81 2.87
N VAL A 265 2.99 -4.74 3.55
CA VAL A 265 3.83 -4.84 4.76
C VAL A 265 3.19 -4.04 5.88
N ILE A 266 2.94 -4.68 7.03
CA ILE A 266 2.31 -4.06 8.20
C ILE A 266 3.35 -4.03 9.31
N ARG A 267 3.67 -2.85 9.84
CA ARG A 267 4.81 -2.70 10.76
C ARG A 267 4.55 -1.69 11.86
N GLU A 268 4.96 -2.02 13.09
CA GLU A 268 5.24 -1.05 14.15
C GLU A 268 6.73 -0.66 14.06
N HIS A 269 7.03 0.63 14.12
CA HIS A 269 8.39 1.15 14.05
C HIS A 269 9.04 1.06 15.44
N VAL A 270 9.72 -0.06 15.68
CA VAL A 270 10.58 -0.30 16.86
C VAL A 270 11.99 -0.67 16.39
N PRO A 271 13.03 -0.55 17.23
CA PRO A 271 14.41 -0.74 16.78
C PRO A 271 14.64 -2.04 16.00
N ILE A 272 14.18 -3.20 16.49
CA ILE A 272 14.38 -4.48 15.79
C ILE A 272 13.67 -4.57 14.42
N SER A 273 12.46 -4.02 14.28
CA SER A 273 11.70 -4.07 13.03
C SER A 273 12.19 -3.03 12.02
N ASN A 274 12.79 -1.94 12.49
CA ASN A 274 13.50 -0.97 11.67
C ASN A 274 14.81 -1.57 11.16
N LEU A 275 15.61 -2.20 12.04
CA LEU A 275 16.81 -2.93 11.63
C LEU A 275 16.49 -3.99 10.58
N PHE A 276 15.47 -4.83 10.81
CA PHE A 276 15.06 -5.85 9.85
C PHE A 276 14.81 -5.27 8.46
N ALA A 277 14.09 -4.16 8.36
CA ALA A 277 13.82 -3.56 7.07
C ALA A 277 15.03 -2.83 6.47
N CYS A 278 15.92 -2.25 7.28
CA CYS A 278 17.18 -1.69 6.82
C CYS A 278 18.04 -2.79 6.17
N LEU A 279 18.23 -3.91 6.86
CA LEU A 279 19.02 -5.02 6.34
C LEU A 279 18.35 -5.65 5.10
N TRP A 280 17.03 -5.77 5.10
CA TRP A 280 16.30 -6.24 3.93
C TRP A 280 16.46 -5.32 2.72
N TYR A 281 16.38 -4.01 2.93
CA TYR A 281 16.65 -3.03 1.89
C TYR A 281 18.10 -3.10 1.41
N ASN A 282 19.08 -3.24 2.31
CA ASN A 282 20.49 -3.33 1.93
C ASN A 282 20.78 -4.55 1.04
N GLU A 283 20.12 -5.67 1.27
CA GLU A 283 20.22 -6.83 0.37
C GLU A 283 19.61 -6.54 -1.01
N VAL A 284 18.48 -5.85 -1.05
CA VAL A 284 17.85 -5.41 -2.32
C VAL A 284 18.75 -4.43 -3.08
N ASP A 285 19.37 -3.49 -2.38
CA ASP A 285 20.30 -2.54 -2.96
C ASP A 285 21.57 -3.22 -3.49
N ARG A 286 22.13 -4.16 -2.71
CA ARG A 286 23.35 -4.89 -3.08
C ARG A 286 23.16 -5.84 -4.27
N PHE A 287 22.06 -6.59 -4.28
CA PHE A 287 21.82 -7.65 -5.25
C PHE A 287 20.74 -7.22 -6.26
N THR A 288 19.61 -7.93 -6.29
CA THR A 288 18.51 -7.70 -7.24
C THR A 288 17.36 -6.94 -6.58
N SER A 289 16.52 -6.29 -7.39
CA SER A 289 15.31 -5.62 -6.89
C SER A 289 14.20 -6.60 -6.43
N ARG A 290 14.48 -7.92 -6.46
CA ARG A 290 13.58 -9.00 -6.04
C ARG A 290 13.70 -9.25 -4.54
N ASP A 291 13.04 -8.38 -3.77
CA ASP A 291 12.95 -8.44 -2.31
C ASP A 291 12.47 -9.79 -1.75
N GLN A 292 11.69 -10.56 -2.50
CA GLN A 292 11.27 -11.91 -2.13
C GLN A 292 12.46 -12.88 -1.97
N ILE A 293 13.55 -12.69 -2.71
CA ILE A 293 14.74 -13.55 -2.69
C ILE A 293 15.61 -13.28 -1.46
N SER A 294 15.72 -12.03 -1.02
CA SER A 294 16.56 -11.64 0.11
C SER A 294 15.89 -11.79 1.48
N PHE A 295 14.57 -11.94 1.53
CA PHE A 295 13.80 -11.93 2.76
C PHE A 295 14.25 -13.02 3.76
N ALA A 296 14.37 -14.27 3.31
CA ALA A 296 14.69 -15.40 4.19
C ALA A 296 16.08 -15.26 4.84
N THR A 297 17.08 -14.86 4.05
CA THR A 297 18.44 -14.62 4.55
C THR A 297 18.46 -13.63 5.70
N VAL A 298 17.78 -12.49 5.55
CA VAL A 298 17.75 -11.44 6.57
C VAL A 298 16.99 -11.89 7.80
N ARG A 299 15.82 -12.51 7.60
CA ARG A 299 15.00 -13.06 8.67
C ARG A 299 15.76 -14.07 9.51
N ASP A 300 16.44 -15.03 8.87
CA ASP A 300 17.10 -16.13 9.56
C ASP A 300 18.31 -15.63 10.35
N LYS A 301 19.12 -14.72 9.76
CA LYS A 301 20.25 -14.10 10.47
C LYS A 301 19.80 -13.29 11.69
N ILE A 302 18.71 -12.51 11.59
CA ILE A 302 18.17 -11.74 12.72
C ILE A 302 17.58 -12.67 13.79
N ARG A 303 16.80 -13.69 13.38
CA ARG A 303 16.17 -14.65 14.30
C ARG A 303 17.23 -15.40 15.11
N ALA A 304 18.32 -15.83 14.46
CA ALA A 304 19.42 -16.55 15.11
C ALA A 304 20.08 -15.73 16.25
N LYS A 305 20.05 -14.40 16.16
CA LYS A 305 20.70 -13.50 17.13
C LYS A 305 19.78 -12.99 18.23
N THR A 306 18.48 -12.93 18.00
CA THR A 306 17.54 -12.21 18.89
C THR A 306 16.29 -13.00 19.28
N ASN A 307 16.04 -14.13 18.63
CA ASN A 307 14.77 -14.86 18.67
C ASN A 307 13.55 -14.03 18.22
N TRP A 308 13.76 -12.84 17.63
CA TRP A 308 12.70 -12.06 17.01
C TRP A 308 12.23 -12.73 15.73
N THR A 309 10.93 -12.64 15.44
CA THR A 309 10.36 -13.17 14.21
C THR A 309 9.18 -12.33 13.72
N VAL A 310 8.81 -12.52 12.45
CA VAL A 310 7.68 -11.84 11.82
C VAL A 310 6.38 -12.62 12.05
N ASN A 311 5.24 -11.93 12.07
CA ASN A 311 3.95 -12.59 11.91
C ASN A 311 3.70 -12.86 10.41
N MET A 312 3.99 -14.09 9.98
CA MET A 312 3.76 -14.51 8.61
C MET A 312 2.36 -15.11 8.43
N PHE A 313 1.42 -14.30 7.94
CA PHE A 313 0.02 -14.70 7.76
C PHE A 313 -0.25 -15.28 6.37
N LEU A 314 -1.42 -15.89 6.17
CA LEU A 314 -1.76 -16.54 4.90
C LEU A 314 -2.16 -15.53 3.81
N ASP A 315 -1.90 -15.85 2.54
CA ASP A 315 -2.35 -15.00 1.43
C ASP A 315 -3.87 -14.79 1.40
N CYS A 316 -4.67 -15.79 1.78
CA CYS A 316 -6.11 -15.62 1.89
C CYS A 316 -6.51 -14.56 2.93
N GLU A 317 -5.74 -14.41 4.01
CA GLU A 317 -5.98 -13.35 4.99
C GLU A 317 -5.63 -11.98 4.43
N ARG A 318 -4.59 -11.88 3.59
CA ARG A 318 -4.28 -10.66 2.84
C ARG A 318 -5.45 -10.22 1.96
N ARG A 319 -6.03 -11.17 1.21
CA ARG A 319 -7.17 -10.92 0.31
C ARG A 319 -8.44 -10.47 1.02
N ASN A 320 -8.52 -10.59 2.35
CA ASN A 320 -9.65 -10.06 3.12
C ASN A 320 -9.61 -8.54 3.28
N PHE A 321 -8.46 -7.90 3.08
CA PHE A 321 -8.31 -6.46 3.31
C PHE A 321 -7.70 -5.69 2.15
N VAL A 322 -7.22 -6.38 1.09
CA VAL A 322 -6.84 -5.76 -0.18
C VAL A 322 -7.43 -6.49 -1.37
N VAL A 323 -7.81 -5.74 -2.40
CA VAL A 323 -8.27 -6.25 -3.70
C VAL A 323 -7.24 -5.91 -4.76
N GLN A 324 -6.81 -6.92 -5.53
CA GLN A 324 -5.86 -6.70 -6.61
C GLN A 324 -6.59 -6.25 -7.88
N LYS A 325 -6.14 -5.13 -8.45
CA LYS A 325 -6.54 -4.69 -9.78
C LYS A 325 -5.49 -5.12 -10.81
N TYR A 326 -5.86 -5.00 -12.08
CA TYR A 326 -4.93 -5.21 -13.18
C TYR A 326 -3.96 -4.03 -13.31
N HIS A 327 -2.74 -4.33 -13.75
CA HIS A 327 -1.77 -3.32 -14.14
C HIS A 327 -2.30 -2.46 -15.29
N ARG A 328 -1.85 -1.21 -15.38
CA ARG A 328 -2.36 -0.26 -16.37
C ARG A 328 -2.21 -0.80 -17.80
N GLU A 329 -1.03 -1.32 -18.12
CA GLU A 329 -0.73 -1.93 -19.41
C GLU A 329 -1.74 -3.03 -19.79
N VAL A 330 -2.11 -3.88 -18.82
CA VAL A 330 -3.09 -4.95 -19.08
C VAL A 330 -4.48 -4.38 -19.37
N LEU A 331 -4.88 -3.32 -18.64
CA LEU A 331 -6.17 -2.66 -18.85
C LEU A 331 -6.24 -1.98 -20.23
N GLU A 332 -5.15 -1.40 -20.71
CA GLU A 332 -5.06 -0.77 -22.04
C GLU A 332 -5.24 -1.77 -23.19
N HIS A 333 -4.92 -3.04 -22.95
CA HIS A 333 -5.03 -4.12 -23.94
C HIS A 333 -6.30 -4.98 -23.77
N MET A 334 -7.12 -4.74 -22.74
CA MET A 334 -8.37 -5.46 -22.54
C MET A 334 -9.47 -4.95 -23.48
N SER A 335 -10.22 -5.87 -24.10
CA SER A 335 -11.40 -5.50 -24.88
C SER A 335 -12.44 -4.83 -23.96
N PRO A 336 -13.10 -3.75 -24.41
CA PRO A 336 -14.15 -3.12 -23.62
C PRO A 336 -15.27 -4.12 -23.30
N PRO A 337 -15.89 -4.03 -22.11
CA PRO A 337 -17.01 -4.90 -21.78
C PRO A 337 -18.12 -4.76 -22.82
N PRO A 338 -18.83 -5.86 -23.16
CA PRO A 338 -19.95 -5.78 -24.08
C PRO A 338 -20.98 -4.78 -23.58
N PRO A 339 -21.62 -4.01 -24.48
CA PRO A 339 -22.67 -3.08 -24.09
C PRO A 339 -23.77 -3.83 -23.32
N LEU A 340 -24.23 -3.23 -22.22
CA LEU A 340 -25.35 -3.77 -21.45
C LEU A 340 -26.53 -4.02 -22.39
N PRO A 341 -27.26 -5.15 -22.27
CA PRO A 341 -28.45 -5.39 -23.05
C PRO A 341 -29.42 -4.22 -22.88
N LEU A 342 -29.87 -3.63 -23.99
CA LEU A 342 -30.92 -2.63 -23.97
C LEU A 342 -32.15 -3.22 -23.24
N PRO A 343 -32.77 -2.48 -22.30
CA PRO A 343 -34.02 -2.93 -21.70
C PRO A 343 -35.04 -3.19 -22.82
N PRO A 344 -35.85 -4.27 -22.73
CA PRO A 344 -36.82 -4.60 -23.76
C PRO A 344 -37.77 -3.41 -23.99
N ALA A 345 -38.00 -3.08 -25.26
CA ALA A 345 -38.90 -2.01 -25.65
C ALA A 345 -40.30 -2.26 -25.08
N LEU A 346 -40.87 -1.24 -24.42
CA LEU A 346 -42.25 -1.26 -23.97
C LEU A 346 -43.18 -1.39 -25.20
N PRO A 347 -44.24 -2.22 -25.16
CA PRO A 347 -45.16 -2.38 -26.29
C PRO A 347 -45.77 -1.03 -26.70
N GLU A 348 -45.70 -0.71 -27.99
CA GLU A 348 -46.34 0.49 -28.56
C GLU A 348 -47.84 0.47 -28.29
N MET A 349 -48.34 1.50 -27.60
CA MET A 349 -49.77 1.73 -27.46
C MET A 349 -50.34 2.18 -28.81
N LEU A 350 -51.30 1.41 -29.34
CA LEU A 350 -52.02 1.72 -30.57
C LEU A 350 -52.66 3.12 -30.50
N PRO A 351 -52.56 3.95 -31.56
CA PRO A 351 -53.16 5.27 -31.58
C PRO A 351 -54.70 5.18 -31.66
N PRO A 352 -55.44 6.09 -31.00
CA PRO A 352 -56.89 6.10 -31.04
C PRO A 352 -57.42 6.54 -32.42
N PRO A 353 -58.58 6.02 -32.86
CA PRO A 353 -59.11 6.27 -34.20
C PRO A 353 -59.61 7.72 -34.37
N THR A 354 -59.30 8.29 -35.54
CA THR A 354 -59.66 9.63 -36.00
C THR A 354 -61.12 9.71 -36.46
N ILE A 355 -61.89 10.67 -35.95
CA ILE A 355 -63.28 10.94 -36.38
C ILE A 355 -63.28 12.12 -37.39
N PRO A 356 -63.98 12.03 -38.54
CA PRO A 356 -64.02 13.12 -39.54
C PRO A 356 -64.87 14.33 -39.08
N GLN A 357 -64.44 15.53 -39.46
CA GLN A 357 -65.18 16.79 -39.25
C GLN A 357 -66.23 17.01 -40.35
N GLU A 358 -67.49 17.21 -39.98
CA GLU A 358 -68.53 17.83 -40.83
C GLU A 358 -68.82 19.27 -40.39
N THR A 359 -69.00 20.15 -41.39
CA THR A 359 -69.30 21.59 -41.27
C THR A 359 -70.80 21.87 -41.02
N PRO A 360 -71.16 23.10 -40.58
CA PRO A 360 -72.23 23.31 -39.60
C PRO A 360 -73.58 23.72 -40.21
N MET A 361 -74.71 23.35 -39.58
CA MET A 361 -75.89 24.22 -39.49
C MET A 361 -77.00 23.76 -38.52
N ARG A 362 -77.49 24.77 -37.77
CA ARG A 362 -78.86 25.02 -37.24
C ARG A 362 -79.47 24.20 -36.08
N ARG A 363 -79.65 24.96 -34.98
CA ARG A 363 -80.84 25.14 -34.11
C ARG A 363 -81.58 23.91 -33.58
N GLY A 364 -81.63 23.83 -32.24
CA GLY A 364 -82.88 23.56 -31.50
C GLY A 364 -82.74 22.65 -30.28
N GLY A 365 -83.28 23.07 -29.13
CA GLY A 365 -83.94 22.13 -28.21
C GLY A 365 -83.22 21.66 -26.94
N VAL A 366 -83.26 22.51 -25.90
CA VAL A 366 -83.55 22.23 -24.48
C VAL A 366 -83.66 20.76 -23.97
N ARG A 367 -82.93 20.43 -22.88
CA ARG A 367 -83.40 19.95 -21.53
C ARG A 367 -82.29 19.13 -20.82
N ARG A 368 -81.68 19.64 -19.74
CA ARG A 368 -82.05 19.60 -18.29
C ARG A 368 -81.60 18.31 -17.55
N GLY A 369 -80.76 18.51 -16.52
CA GLY A 369 -80.46 17.54 -15.44
C GLY A 369 -79.04 17.72 -14.88
N ARG A 370 -78.72 18.71 -14.01
CA ARG A 370 -78.80 18.67 -12.52
C ARG A 370 -77.92 17.55 -11.93
N ARG A 371 -77.02 17.70 -10.95
CA ARG A 371 -76.32 18.76 -10.16
C ARG A 371 -75.16 17.99 -9.45
N VAL A 372 -73.95 18.53 -9.34
CA VAL A 372 -73.33 19.14 -8.12
C VAL A 372 -73.31 18.20 -6.90
N GLY A 373 -72.24 17.98 -6.14
CA GLY A 373 -70.95 18.65 -5.92
C GLY A 373 -70.38 18.06 -4.61
N ALA A 374 -69.07 17.83 -4.50
CA ALA A 374 -68.08 18.76 -3.94
C ALA A 374 -67.96 18.80 -2.40
N ARG A 375 -66.75 18.40 -1.95
CA ARG A 375 -65.81 19.12 -1.04
C ARG A 375 -65.94 19.04 0.50
N ARG A 376 -64.80 18.59 1.09
CA ARG A 376 -63.85 19.30 1.99
C ARG A 376 -63.74 18.89 3.49
N HIS A 377 -62.47 18.61 3.85
CA HIS A 377 -61.66 18.95 5.05
C HIS A 377 -62.12 18.66 6.49
N ARG A 378 -61.22 18.06 7.29
CA ARG A 378 -60.67 18.70 8.53
C ARG A 378 -59.36 18.08 9.05
N LYS A 379 -58.62 18.89 9.79
CA LYS A 379 -57.32 18.74 10.49
C LYS A 379 -57.57 18.54 12.01
N VAL A 380 -56.72 17.83 12.76
CA VAL A 380 -56.62 17.90 14.25
C VAL A 380 -55.16 17.71 14.73
N VAL A 381 -54.82 18.29 15.88
CA VAL A 381 -53.50 18.50 16.52
C VAL A 381 -53.48 17.93 17.97
N ALA A 382 -52.30 17.46 18.40
CA ALA A 382 -51.63 17.34 19.74
C ALA A 382 -52.30 16.80 21.03
N GLY A 383 -51.46 16.14 21.85
CA GLY A 383 -51.61 15.98 23.31
C GLY A 383 -50.44 15.22 23.97
N ASP A 384 -49.70 15.91 24.86
CA ASP A 384 -48.73 15.37 25.85
C ASP A 384 -49.43 14.74 27.08
N ARG A 385 -48.76 13.81 27.79
CA ARG A 385 -48.73 13.74 29.28
C ARG A 385 -47.75 12.69 29.87
N GLU A 386 -47.02 13.22 30.85
CA GLU A 386 -46.21 12.73 32.00
C GLU A 386 -46.40 11.31 32.60
N GLY A 387 -45.29 10.75 33.14
CA GLY A 387 -45.14 10.44 34.59
C GLY A 387 -45.22 8.98 35.11
N GLU A 388 -44.04 8.32 35.32
CA GLU A 388 -43.54 7.53 36.50
C GLU A 388 -44.39 6.47 37.29
N PRO A 389 -43.86 5.66 38.26
CA PRO A 389 -42.55 4.96 38.41
C PRO A 389 -42.62 3.47 38.96
N ILE A 390 -41.45 2.93 39.36
CA ILE A 390 -41.13 1.88 40.39
C ILE A 390 -41.07 0.39 39.97
N SER A 391 -39.84 -0.17 39.89
CA SER A 391 -39.18 -0.98 40.94
C SER A 391 -37.79 -1.44 40.51
#